data_AF-A0A553ZX54-F1
#
_entry.id   AF-A0A553ZX54-F1
#
_cell.length_a   1.000
_cell.length_b   1.000
_cell.length_c   1.000
_cell.angle_alpha   90.00
_cell.angle_beta   90.00
_cell.angle_gamma   90.00
#
_symmetry.space_group_name_H-M   'P 1'
#
loop_
_entity.id
_entity.type
_entity.pdbx_description
1 polymer ?
#
loop_
_entity_poly.entity_id
_entity_poly.type
_entity_poly.pdbx_seq_one_letter_code
_entity_poly.pdbx_strand_id
1 'polypeptide(L)'
;MGCKGTNKTKLIILGVGHANQLVARECQPAVYRAFFDRVKPDVIGVERAPLEFARSHFYEFTHEQQHLILPYAEKNALSLRLLIGVHHLMINI
;
A
#
# COMPACT_ATOMS: atom_id res chain seq x y z
N MET A 1 37.27 7.40 12.59
CA MET A 1 36.14 7.82 11.71
C MET A 1 35.42 6.56 11.22
N GLY A 2 34.23 6.26 11.73
CA GLY A 2 33.39 5.18 11.19
C GLY A 2 32.45 5.75 10.13
N CYS A 3 32.40 5.13 8.95
CA CYS A 3 31.49 5.52 7.88
C CYS A 3 30.04 5.37 8.39
N LYS A 4 29.30 6.50 8.44
CA LYS A 4 27.85 6.51 8.67
C LYS A 4 27.21 5.77 7.48
N GLY A 5 26.83 4.51 7.68
CA GLY A 5 25.96 3.82 6.73
C GLY A 5 24.67 4.62 6.60
N THR A 6 24.38 5.14 5.41
CA THR A 6 23.09 5.77 5.15
C THR A 6 22.07 4.64 5.20
N ASN A 7 21.23 4.63 6.25
CA ASN A 7 20.15 3.66 6.33
C ASN A 7 19.18 4.00 5.20
N LYS A 8 19.21 3.21 4.11
CA LYS A 8 18.43 3.47 2.91
C LYS A 8 17.03 2.93 3.14
N THR A 9 16.08 3.84 3.27
CA THR A 9 14.64 3.56 3.23
C THR A 9 14.30 2.85 1.93
N LYS A 10 13.63 1.69 2.00
CA LYS A 10 13.21 0.99 0.79
C LYS A 10 11.72 1.20 0.54
N LEU A 11 11.44 1.78 -0.61
CA LEU A 11 10.09 2.06 -1.06
C LEU A 11 9.66 1.07 -2.14
N ILE A 12 8.52 0.43 -1.94
CA ILE A 12 7.85 -0.41 -2.93
C ILE A 12 6.61 0.34 -3.40
N ILE A 13 6.49 0.49 -4.72
CA ILE A 13 5.34 1.13 -5.34
C ILE A 13 4.45 0.07 -6.00
N LEU A 14 3.17 0.02 -5.63
CA LEU A 14 2.19 -0.80 -6.32
C LEU A 14 1.34 0.08 -7.23
N GLY A 15 1.33 -0.27 -8.53
CA GLY A 15 0.42 0.33 -9.50
C GLY A 15 -1.03 -0.07 -9.23
N VAL A 16 -1.95 0.83 -9.57
CA VAL A 16 -3.39 0.67 -9.44
C VAL A 16 -4.03 0.60 -10.82
N GLY A 17 -5.16 -0.11 -10.94
CA GLY A 17 -5.91 -0.21 -12.19
C GLY A 17 -7.28 -0.86 -11.97
N HIS A 18 -8.20 -0.62 -12.90
CA HIS A 18 -9.58 -1.11 -12.79
C HIS A 18 -9.66 -2.62 -13.04
N ALA A 19 -10.37 -3.35 -12.18
CA ALA A 19 -10.66 -4.76 -12.33
C ALA A 19 -9.42 -5.65 -12.52
N ASN A 20 -8.23 -5.18 -12.12
CA ASN A 20 -6.99 -5.93 -12.27
C ASN A 20 -7.03 -7.25 -11.49
N GLN A 21 -7.79 -7.32 -10.40
CA GLN A 21 -7.97 -8.56 -9.64
C GLN A 21 -8.69 -9.66 -10.44
N LEU A 22 -9.49 -9.29 -11.44
CA LEU A 22 -10.23 -10.24 -12.29
C LEU A 22 -9.38 -10.82 -13.43
N VAL A 23 -8.40 -10.06 -13.91
CA VAL A 23 -7.66 -10.39 -15.14
C VAL A 23 -6.18 -10.69 -14.91
N ALA A 24 -5.57 -10.12 -13.88
CA ALA A 24 -4.14 -10.23 -13.61
C ALA A 24 -3.89 -11.12 -12.40
N ARG A 25 -3.15 -12.22 -12.60
CA ARG A 25 -2.83 -13.19 -11.55
C ARG A 25 -2.07 -12.52 -10.40
N GLU A 26 -1.14 -11.64 -10.75
CA GLU A 26 -0.33 -10.85 -9.81
C GLU A 26 -1.16 -9.91 -8.93
N CYS A 27 -2.37 -9.56 -9.37
CA CYS A 27 -3.29 -8.71 -8.64
C CYS A 27 -4.31 -9.52 -7.83
N GLN A 28 -4.25 -10.85 -7.83
CA GLN A 28 -5.20 -11.64 -7.03
C GLN A 28 -5.02 -11.37 -5.53
N PRO A 29 -6.12 -11.38 -4.74
CA PRO A 29 -6.06 -11.12 -3.30
C PRO A 29 -5.05 -11.96 -2.52
N ALA A 30 -4.92 -13.25 -2.87
CA ALA A 30 -3.97 -14.13 -2.22
C ALA A 30 -2.50 -13.77 -2.53
N VAL A 31 -2.23 -13.27 -3.74
CA VAL A 31 -0.89 -12.82 -4.15
C VAL A 31 -0.50 -11.55 -3.40
N TYR A 32 -1.42 -10.58 -3.26
CA TYR A 32 -1.18 -9.40 -2.43
C TYR A 32 -0.88 -9.76 -0.97
N ARG A 33 -1.67 -10.65 -0.36
CA ARG A 33 -1.42 -11.09 1.01
C ARG A 33 -0.05 -11.76 1.17
N ALA A 34 0.27 -12.72 0.32
CA ALA A 34 1.58 -13.39 0.33
C ALA A 34 2.73 -12.39 0.08
N PHE A 35 2.50 -11.37 -0.75
CA PHE A 35 3.46 -10.31 -0.98
C PHE A 35 3.68 -9.45 0.28
N PHE A 36 2.62 -9.01 0.95
CA PHE A 36 2.71 -8.23 2.18
C PHE A 36 3.43 -9.00 3.30
N ASP A 37 3.07 -10.29 3.47
CA ASP A 37 3.71 -11.19 4.45
C ASP A 37 5.21 -11.37 4.16
N ARG A 38 5.59 -11.39 2.88
CA ARG A 38 6.99 -11.52 2.46
C ARG A 38 7.79 -10.25 2.71
N VAL A 39 7.23 -9.08 2.36
CA VAL A 39 7.97 -7.80 2.46
C VAL A 39 7.96 -7.25 3.88
N LYS A 40 6.95 -7.56 4.70
CA LYS A 40 6.81 -7.13 6.10
C LYS A 40 6.97 -5.61 6.27
N PRO A 41 6.03 -4.83 5.76
CA PRO A 41 6.20 -3.38 5.75
C PRO A 41 6.02 -2.76 7.12
N ASP A 42 6.84 -1.76 7.42
CA ASP A 42 6.71 -0.94 8.62
C ASP A 42 5.56 0.07 8.48
N VAL A 43 5.33 0.54 7.25
CA VAL A 43 4.34 1.58 6.94
C VAL A 43 3.67 1.30 5.61
N ILE A 44 2.36 1.54 5.57
CA ILE A 44 1.56 1.49 4.35
C ILE A 44 1.04 2.89 4.04
N GLY A 45 1.32 3.35 2.82
CA GLY A 45 0.90 4.63 2.28
C GLY A 45 -0.21 4.47 1.26
N VAL A 46 -1.39 5.04 1.50
CA VAL A 46 -2.48 5.09 0.52
C VAL A 46 -2.55 6.48 -0.07
N GLU A 47 -2.62 6.54 -1.40
CA GLU A 47 -2.80 7.81 -2.08
C GLU A 47 -4.25 8.29 -1.99
N ARG A 48 -4.52 9.09 -0.97
CA ARG A 48 -5.79 9.78 -0.81
C ARG A 48 -5.65 10.99 0.10
N ALA A 49 -6.43 12.03 -0.18
CA ALA A 49 -6.55 13.15 0.75
C ALA A 49 -7.12 12.67 2.09
N PRO A 50 -6.62 13.16 3.24
CA PRO A 50 -7.04 12.68 4.55
C PRO A 50 -8.55 12.74 4.80
N LEU A 51 -9.20 13.83 4.38
CA LEU A 51 -10.63 14.01 4.54
C LEU A 51 -11.45 13.01 3.72
N GLU A 52 -11.00 12.71 2.50
CA GLU A 52 -11.67 11.75 1.62
C GLU A 52 -11.49 10.31 2.11
N PHE A 53 -10.29 9.98 2.59
CA PHE A 53 -10.00 8.70 3.21
C PHE A 53 -10.85 8.47 4.46
N ALA A 54 -10.97 9.47 5.33
CA ALA A 54 -11.78 9.40 6.56
C ALA A 54 -13.27 9.16 6.29
N ARG A 55 -13.75 9.48 5.09
CA ARG A 55 -15.13 9.23 4.63
C ARG A 55 -15.29 7.91 3.88
N SER A 56 -14.23 7.09 3.81
CA SER A 56 -14.17 5.89 2.96
C SER A 56 -14.46 6.20 1.48
N HIS A 57 -14.21 7.43 1.05
CA HIS A 57 -14.39 7.85 -0.33
C HIS A 57 -13.10 7.59 -1.09
N PHE A 58 -13.02 6.43 -1.74
CA PHE A 58 -11.86 5.99 -2.49
C PHE A 58 -12.02 6.25 -3.99
N TYR A 59 -10.90 6.29 -4.74
CA TYR A 59 -11.01 6.28 -6.20
C TYR A 59 -11.56 4.93 -6.67
N GLU A 60 -12.40 4.96 -7.69
CA GLU A 60 -13.04 3.76 -8.25
C GLU A 60 -12.00 2.69 -8.66
N PHE A 61 -10.86 3.07 -9.23
CA PHE A 61 -9.81 2.12 -9.61
C PHE A 61 -8.95 1.59 -8.44
N THR A 62 -9.10 2.14 -7.24
CA THR A 62 -8.27 1.76 -6.07
C THR A 62 -9.01 0.94 -5.03
N HIS A 63 -10.34 0.90 -5.10
CA HIS A 63 -11.15 0.29 -4.04
C HIS A 63 -10.80 -1.19 -3.82
N GLU A 64 -10.57 -1.96 -4.89
CA GLU A 64 -10.27 -3.39 -4.80
C GLU A 64 -9.00 -3.69 -4.00
N GLN A 65 -7.93 -2.93 -4.27
CA GLN A 65 -6.66 -3.08 -3.56
C GLN A 65 -6.77 -2.56 -2.12
N GLN A 66 -7.44 -1.42 -1.91
CA GLN A 66 -7.57 -0.82 -0.58
C GLN A 66 -8.39 -1.69 0.38
N HIS A 67 -9.40 -2.42 -0.12
CA HIS A 67 -10.13 -3.43 0.67
C HIS A 67 -9.27 -4.61 1.12
N LEU A 68 -8.09 -4.83 0.53
CA LEU A 68 -7.13 -5.83 0.99
C LEU A 68 -6.07 -5.23 1.93
N ILE A 69 -5.59 -4.05 1.57
CA ILE A 69 -4.46 -3.39 2.22
C ILE A 69 -4.84 -2.82 3.58
N LEU A 70 -6.01 -2.16 3.69
CA LEU A 70 -6.43 -1.52 4.94
C LEU A 70 -6.69 -2.55 6.05
N PRO A 71 -7.43 -3.65 5.82
CA PRO A 71 -7.58 -4.68 6.83
C PRO A 71 -6.27 -5.37 7.20
N TYR A 72 -5.34 -5.52 6.24
CA TYR A 72 -4.00 -6.04 6.53
C TYR A 72 -3.22 -5.10 7.45
N ALA A 73 -3.23 -3.79 7.17
CA ALA A 73 -2.56 -2.79 8.01
C ALA A 73 -3.14 -2.78 9.43
N GLU A 74 -4.46 -2.79 9.56
CA GLU A 74 -5.17 -2.84 10.84
C GLU A 74 -4.82 -4.10 11.63
N LYS A 75 -4.92 -5.28 11.01
CA LYS A 75 -4.63 -6.58 11.64
C LYS A 75 -3.19 -6.66 12.17
N ASN A 76 -2.25 -6.02 11.48
CA ASN A 76 -0.83 -6.05 11.85
C ASN A 76 -0.37 -4.79 12.60
N ALA A 77 -1.30 -3.94 13.05
CA ALA A 77 -1.03 -2.68 13.76
C ALA A 77 -0.01 -1.78 13.04
N LEU A 78 -0.04 -1.76 11.71
CA LEU A 78 0.87 -0.95 10.90
C LEU A 78 0.43 0.50 10.85
N SER A 79 1.39 1.41 10.84
CA SER A 79 1.11 2.83 10.65
C SER A 79 0.57 3.07 9.24
N LEU A 80 -0.60 3.69 9.14
CA LEU A 80 -1.18 4.18 7.89
C LEU A 80 -0.74 5.62 7.65
N ARG A 81 -0.22 5.88 6.44
CA ARG A 81 0.08 7.23 5.97
C ARG A 81 -0.77 7.56 4.75
N LEU A 82 -1.26 8.78 4.70
CA LEU A 82 -2.06 9.27 3.58
C LEU A 82 -1.18 10.15 2.72
N LEU A 83 -1.14 9.84 1.43
CA LEU A 83 -0.28 10.48 0.45
C LEU A 83 -1.16 11.26 -0.52
N ILE A 84 -0.75 12.47 -0.87
CA ILE A 84 -1.46 13.34 -1.80
C ILE A 84 -0.68 13.43 -3.12
N GLY A 85 -1.34 13.12 -4.24
CA GLY A 85 -0.84 13.40 -5.60
C GLY A 85 0.20 12.43 -6.16
N VAL A 86 -0.01 11.11 -6.08
CA VAL A 86 0.99 10.12 -6.52
C VAL A 86 0.54 8.93 -7.40
N HIS A 87 -0.65 8.76 -7.99
CA HIS A 87 -1.13 7.53 -8.70
C HIS A 87 -0.68 6.12 -8.19
N HIS A 88 -0.17 5.97 -6.96
CA HIS A 88 0.64 4.82 -6.54
C HIS A 88 0.51 4.54 -5.03
N LEU A 89 0.44 3.26 -4.67
CA LEU A 89 0.56 2.81 -3.28
C LEU A 89 2.03 2.73 -2.89
N MET A 90 2.40 3.26 -1.73
CA MET A 90 3.77 3.28 -1.24
C MET A 90 3.89 2.39 0.00
N ILE A 91 4.72 1.35 -0.09
CA ILE A 91 5.03 0.44 1.00
C ILE A 91 6.46 0.71 1.44
N ASN A 92 6.65 1.08 2.71
CA ASN A 92 7.98 1.34 3.26
C ASN A 92 8.46 0.15 4.10
N ILE A 93 9.74 -0.21 3.92
CA ILE A 93 10.48 -1.29 4.58
C ILE A 93 11.91 -0.84 4.92
#